data_AF-A0A368NCU1-F1
#
_entry.id   AF-A0A368NCU1-F1
#
_cell.length_a   1.000
_cell.length_b   1.000
_cell.length_c   1.000
_cell.angle_alpha   90.00
_cell.angle_beta   90.00
_cell.angle_gamma   90.00
#
_symmetry.space_group_name_H-M   'P 1'
#
loop_
_entity.id
_entity.type
_entity.pdbx_description
1 polymer ?
#
loop_
_entity_poly.entity_id
_entity_poly.type
_entity_poly.pdbx_seq_one_letter_code
_entity_poly.pdbx_strand_id
1 'polypeptide(L)'
;MGGRPGSPSARSRPEGESQRGCGAGAVAVSDPTSVTGPHAPDWESRSRPSKNNCKPDSKESEPAEERISGRYWWRRKNGTVDEMLDTLSQRMSRPAAVREKTKLREDCVRDRAAGGYRSKPMSAVVREFLSWYNDYRHAHLLFNDPDGNTVRSKMENSHQPGYGNRYYARFKALERQVIQKFDNPYSCILTFSGSHENADGDWRCPVDHLRDVIDTWRPERGGGVYYQLRQALDGMEWEYCVGVEHNSKGYGHVHVGVFVDGEITESDFHSVIDKHLRLCDIAHRDAHNYYHPDSKKKPISVRRIDPGLDPEDYDSSEDAVGNVASYLAEYIGAANESELFDRSPEELYFRAACWSSGTQRVRFSTGANEMIRQDRDESSRVEAVGPVNHGWKPNATEEKIAEAANDPDRSITEWLEQPDGGRWTLQGIGRVDNEGETTYEIEQSTVQYREIQGAESLDPPKQLPADRPRPPSTISSLTEFG
;
A
#
# COMPACT_ATOMS: atom_id res chain seq x y z
N MET A 1 -37.49 73.69 15.36
CA MET A 1 -37.03 73.28 14.02
C MET A 1 -36.58 71.83 14.14
N GLY A 2 -37.00 70.83 13.36
CA GLY A 2 -38.05 70.73 12.33
C GLY A 2 -37.73 69.55 11.37
N GLY A 3 -38.64 68.65 11.00
CA GLY A 3 -39.99 68.44 11.53
C GLY A 3 -40.80 67.30 10.87
N ARG A 4 -41.27 66.35 11.71
CA ARG A 4 -42.45 65.45 11.55
C ARG A 4 -42.45 64.33 10.47
N PRO A 5 -43.37 63.34 10.57
CA PRO A 5 -43.19 61.98 10.03
C PRO A 5 -44.33 61.49 9.07
N GLY A 6 -44.34 60.20 8.71
CA GLY A 6 -45.48 59.56 8.03
C GLY A 6 -45.49 58.02 8.04
N SER A 7 -46.68 57.45 8.27
CA SER A 7 -47.11 56.03 8.09
C SER A 7 -48.64 56.06 7.90
N PRO A 8 -49.41 54.95 7.79
CA PRO A 8 -49.20 53.62 7.18
C PRO A 8 -50.33 53.24 6.18
N SER A 9 -50.27 52.07 5.52
CA SER A 9 -51.43 51.25 5.04
C SER A 9 -50.90 49.94 4.42
N ALA A 10 -51.36 48.70 4.63
CA ALA A 10 -52.62 48.06 5.06
C ALA A 10 -53.63 47.70 3.94
N ARG A 11 -53.68 46.39 3.57
CA ARG A 11 -54.72 45.61 2.85
C ARG A 11 -54.12 44.24 2.44
N SER A 12 -54.82 43.10 2.32
CA SER A 12 -56.06 42.60 2.96
C SER A 12 -56.23 41.10 2.63
N ARG A 13 -56.83 40.31 3.54
CA ARG A 13 -57.30 38.91 3.32
C ARG A 13 -58.50 38.86 2.33
N PRO A 14 -58.82 37.70 1.69
CA PRO A 14 -59.38 36.48 2.32
C PRO A 14 -58.48 35.23 2.13
N GLU A 15 -58.55 34.12 2.87
CA GLU A 15 -59.63 33.34 3.53
C GLU A 15 -60.47 32.42 2.62
N GLY A 16 -60.56 31.15 3.01
CA GLY A 16 -61.20 30.05 2.28
C GLY A 16 -61.11 28.73 3.07
N GLU A 17 -62.24 28.28 3.59
CA GLU A 17 -62.48 27.01 4.31
C GLU A 17 -62.48 25.80 3.34
N SER A 18 -62.38 24.51 3.71
CA SER A 18 -61.95 23.76 4.92
C SER A 18 -61.87 22.24 4.51
N GLN A 19 -61.97 21.13 5.30
CA GLN A 19 -62.26 20.80 6.71
C GLN A 19 -61.82 19.33 7.00
N ARG A 20 -61.63 18.95 8.27
CA ARG A 20 -61.68 17.58 8.89
C ARG A 20 -60.87 16.40 8.29
N GLY A 21 -60.07 15.75 9.15
CA GLY A 21 -59.62 14.36 8.98
C GLY A 21 -58.84 13.83 10.19
N CYS A 22 -59.12 12.61 10.66
CA CYS A 22 -58.42 11.94 11.77
C CYS A 22 -56.97 11.56 11.37
N GLY A 23 -56.02 11.29 12.27
CA GLY A 23 -56.10 11.20 13.74
C GLY A 23 -55.58 9.87 14.28
N ALA A 24 -54.25 9.69 14.32
CA ALA A 24 -53.53 8.63 15.04
C ALA A 24 -52.06 9.05 15.23
N GLY A 25 -51.39 8.54 16.27
CA GLY A 25 -49.97 8.88 16.55
C GLY A 25 -48.98 7.87 15.96
N ALA A 26 -47.78 8.33 15.63
CA ALA A 26 -46.62 7.50 15.33
C ALA A 26 -45.39 8.09 16.04
N VAL A 27 -44.51 7.22 16.57
CA VAL A 27 -43.26 7.63 17.20
C VAL A 27 -42.24 7.98 16.13
N ALA A 28 -41.70 9.20 16.16
CA ALA A 28 -40.56 9.58 15.35
C ALA A 28 -39.29 8.90 15.90
N VAL A 29 -39.00 7.70 15.39
CA VAL A 29 -37.71 7.03 15.62
C VAL A 29 -36.62 7.82 14.89
N SER A 30 -35.52 8.11 15.57
CA SER A 30 -34.35 8.76 14.98
C SER A 30 -33.57 7.77 14.11
N ASP A 31 -33.51 8.01 12.80
CA ASP A 31 -32.71 7.24 11.84
C ASP A 31 -31.19 7.39 12.12
N PRO A 32 -30.43 6.30 12.33
CA PRO A 32 -28.99 6.34 12.56
C PRO A 32 -28.22 5.75 11.37
N THR A 33 -28.29 6.38 10.19
CA THR A 33 -27.85 5.79 8.91
C THR A 33 -26.86 6.65 8.12
N SER A 34 -25.72 7.01 8.74
CA SER A 34 -24.52 7.50 8.03
C SER A 34 -23.24 6.85 8.58
N VAL A 35 -23.04 5.57 8.25
CA VAL A 35 -21.80 4.82 8.55
C VAL A 35 -21.27 4.25 7.24
N THR A 36 -20.23 4.88 6.69
CA THR A 36 -19.63 4.54 5.38
C THR A 36 -18.65 3.37 5.49
N GLY A 37 -19.18 2.22 5.92
CA GLY A 37 -18.49 0.93 5.84
C GLY A 37 -18.30 0.42 4.39
N PRO A 38 -17.71 -0.77 4.19
CA PRO A 38 -17.40 -1.35 2.88
C PRO A 38 -18.63 -1.80 2.05
N HIS A 39 -19.79 -1.22 2.33
CA HIS A 39 -21.09 -1.51 1.70
C HIS A 39 -21.81 -0.24 1.22
N ALA A 40 -21.12 0.91 1.20
CA ALA A 40 -21.58 2.08 0.46
C ALA A 40 -21.69 1.77 -1.05
N PRO A 41 -22.56 2.44 -1.82
CA PRO A 41 -22.74 2.18 -3.27
C PRO A 41 -21.50 2.43 -4.16
N ASP A 42 -20.38 2.87 -3.58
CA ASP A 42 -19.12 3.15 -4.24
C ASP A 42 -17.99 2.14 -3.92
N TRP A 43 -18.34 1.00 -3.30
CA TRP A 43 -17.47 -0.18 -3.17
C TRP A 43 -17.32 -0.97 -4.50
N GLU A 44 -17.21 -0.26 -5.64
CA GLU A 44 -16.92 -0.89 -6.94
C GLU A 44 -15.40 -1.14 -7.11
N SER A 45 -14.82 -1.95 -6.22
CA SER A 45 -13.52 -2.59 -6.47
C SER A 45 -13.71 -3.69 -7.52
N ARG A 46 -13.86 -3.31 -8.80
CA ARG A 46 -13.95 -4.23 -9.95
C ARG A 46 -12.58 -4.85 -10.30
N SER A 47 -11.95 -5.49 -9.31
CA SER A 47 -10.77 -6.33 -9.50
C SER A 47 -11.24 -7.69 -10.04
N ARG A 48 -10.88 -7.96 -11.31
CA ARG A 48 -11.41 -8.95 -12.28
C ARG A 48 -12.48 -8.35 -13.22
N PRO A 49 -12.42 -8.65 -14.54
CA PRO A 49 -11.82 -9.84 -15.15
C PRO A 49 -10.34 -9.70 -15.57
N SER A 50 -9.74 -10.86 -15.83
CA SER A 50 -8.44 -11.11 -16.46
C SER A 50 -7.89 -10.00 -17.38
N LYS A 51 -6.76 -9.42 -16.99
CA LYS A 51 -5.88 -8.59 -17.85
C LYS A 51 -4.72 -9.36 -18.47
N ASN A 52 -4.64 -10.67 -18.26
CA ASN A 52 -3.58 -11.55 -18.81
C ASN A 52 -3.73 -11.84 -20.31
N ASN A 53 -4.70 -11.20 -20.99
CA ASN A 53 -4.85 -11.23 -22.44
C ASN A 53 -4.68 -9.82 -23.02
N CYS A 54 -3.94 -9.74 -24.13
CA CYS A 54 -3.49 -8.50 -24.76
C CYS A 54 -4.65 -7.52 -25.04
N LYS A 55 -4.53 -6.27 -24.57
CA LYS A 55 -5.37 -5.18 -25.08
C LYS A 55 -4.87 -4.76 -26.47
N PRO A 56 -5.74 -4.74 -27.50
CA PRO A 56 -5.37 -4.22 -28.82
C PRO A 56 -5.26 -2.68 -28.84
N ASP A 57 -5.88 -2.00 -27.87
CA ASP A 57 -5.81 -0.54 -27.71
C ASP A 57 -4.53 -0.12 -26.96
N SER A 58 -3.37 -0.31 -27.60
CA SER A 58 -2.23 0.56 -27.29
C SER A 58 -2.59 1.99 -27.69
N LYS A 59 -2.77 2.87 -26.70
CA LYS A 59 -2.65 4.31 -26.95
C LYS A 59 -1.29 4.57 -27.62
N GLU A 60 -1.26 5.53 -28.54
CA GLU A 60 -0.07 5.87 -29.32
C GLU A 60 1.17 5.92 -28.41
N SER A 61 2.22 5.18 -28.78
CA SER A 61 3.46 5.10 -28.02
C SER A 61 3.99 6.51 -27.73
N GLU A 62 4.24 6.85 -26.47
CA GLU A 62 4.81 8.15 -26.11
C GLU A 62 6.07 8.41 -26.95
N PRO A 63 6.28 9.66 -27.45
CA PRO A 63 7.41 9.97 -28.30
C PRO A 63 8.72 9.68 -27.56
N ALA A 64 9.69 9.10 -28.27
CA ALA A 64 10.94 8.59 -27.70
C ALA A 64 11.56 9.55 -26.67
N GLU A 65 12.00 8.97 -25.53
CA GLU A 65 12.36 9.70 -24.30
C GLU A 65 13.36 10.85 -24.52
N GLU A 66 14.22 10.74 -25.54
CA GLU A 66 15.23 11.70 -26.00
C GLU A 66 14.75 13.16 -26.22
N ARG A 67 13.43 13.42 -26.26
CA ARG A 67 12.89 14.79 -26.43
C ARG A 67 11.83 15.23 -25.42
N ILE A 68 11.56 14.46 -24.36
CA ILE A 68 10.57 14.86 -23.35
C ILE A 68 11.19 15.85 -22.36
N SER A 69 11.19 17.14 -22.73
CA SER A 69 11.75 18.21 -21.87
C SER A 69 11.08 18.26 -20.49
N GLY A 70 11.83 18.61 -19.43
CA GLY A 70 11.31 18.68 -18.06
C GLY A 70 10.08 19.60 -17.86
N ARG A 71 9.83 20.55 -18.78
CA ARG A 71 8.58 21.35 -18.80
C ARG A 71 7.33 20.51 -19.07
N TYR A 72 7.42 19.37 -19.76
CA TYR A 72 6.32 18.42 -19.91
C TYR A 72 6.00 17.76 -18.57
N TRP A 73 6.99 17.13 -17.92
CA TRP A 73 6.80 16.43 -16.65
C TRP A 73 6.39 17.35 -15.50
N TRP A 74 6.88 18.61 -15.49
CA TRP A 74 6.41 19.64 -14.55
C TRP A 74 4.93 19.98 -14.76
N ARG A 75 4.46 20.12 -16.02
CA ARG A 75 3.04 20.35 -16.34
C ARG A 75 2.18 19.15 -15.95
N ARG A 76 2.61 17.94 -16.31
CA ARG A 76 1.87 16.70 -16.00
C ARG A 76 1.75 16.50 -14.48
N LYS A 77 2.84 16.73 -13.72
CA LYS A 77 2.81 16.76 -12.25
C LYS A 77 1.74 17.72 -11.71
N ASN A 78 1.74 18.97 -12.16
CA ASN A 78 0.80 19.95 -11.62
C ASN A 78 -0.65 19.59 -11.98
N GLY A 79 -0.92 19.18 -13.22
CA GLY A 79 -2.24 18.70 -13.63
C GLY A 79 -2.75 17.53 -12.78
N THR A 80 -1.92 16.52 -12.53
CA THR A 80 -2.26 15.39 -11.64
C THR A 80 -2.50 15.84 -10.19
N VAL A 81 -1.72 16.79 -9.66
CA VAL A 81 -1.96 17.29 -8.29
C VAL A 81 -3.25 18.09 -8.22
N ASP A 82 -3.57 18.87 -9.23
CA ASP A 82 -4.76 19.71 -9.26
C ASP A 82 -6.03 18.83 -9.46
N GLU A 83 -5.95 17.77 -10.28
CA GLU A 83 -6.94 16.68 -10.34
C GLU A 83 -7.14 15.99 -8.99
N MET A 84 -6.06 15.68 -8.26
CA MET A 84 -6.13 15.11 -6.91
C MET A 84 -6.71 16.11 -5.89
N LEU A 85 -6.55 17.42 -6.09
CA LEU A 85 -7.16 18.45 -5.23
C LEU A 85 -8.66 18.55 -5.48
N ASP A 86 -9.14 18.43 -6.71
CA ASP A 86 -10.56 18.42 -7.03
C ASP A 86 -11.25 17.12 -6.53
N THR A 87 -10.66 15.96 -6.84
CA THR A 87 -11.23 14.63 -6.50
C THR A 87 -11.08 14.23 -5.03
N LEU A 88 -10.00 14.65 -4.37
CA LEU A 88 -9.66 14.24 -2.99
C LEU A 88 -9.64 15.42 -2.00
N SER A 89 -10.17 16.60 -2.36
CA SER A 89 -10.11 17.88 -1.62
C SER A 89 -9.97 17.77 -0.09
N GLN A 90 -10.94 17.17 0.60
CA GLN A 90 -10.93 16.97 2.06
C GLN A 90 -9.72 16.13 2.52
N ARG A 91 -9.54 14.94 1.92
CA ARG A 91 -8.41 14.01 2.18
C ARG A 91 -7.05 14.67 1.94
N MET A 92 -6.95 15.58 0.97
CA MET A 92 -5.75 16.34 0.62
C MET A 92 -5.47 17.53 1.57
N SER A 93 -6.46 17.98 2.33
CA SER A 93 -6.28 19.01 3.37
C SER A 93 -5.73 18.45 4.69
N ARG A 94 -6.01 17.17 4.99
CA ARG A 94 -5.56 16.50 6.23
C ARG A 94 -4.02 16.41 6.28
N PRO A 95 -3.40 16.45 7.48
CA PRO A 95 -2.00 16.04 7.68
C PRO A 95 -1.75 14.63 7.16
N ALA A 96 -0.50 14.28 6.80
CA ALA A 96 -0.18 12.87 6.52
C ALA A 96 -0.26 12.01 7.78
N ALA A 97 0.20 12.56 8.92
CA ALA A 97 0.14 11.98 10.26
C ALA A 97 0.00 13.08 11.33
N VAL A 98 -0.55 12.74 12.50
CA VAL A 98 -0.49 13.59 13.71
C VAL A 98 0.03 12.88 14.96
N ARG A 99 0.31 11.58 14.91
CA ARG A 99 0.82 10.80 16.05
C ARG A 99 2.25 11.20 16.43
N GLU A 100 2.49 11.45 17.71
CA GLU A 100 3.81 11.77 18.27
C GLU A 100 4.87 10.75 17.84
N LYS A 101 6.11 11.21 17.62
CA LYS A 101 7.27 10.38 17.20
C LYS A 101 7.09 9.69 15.85
N THR A 102 6.04 10.03 15.09
CA THR A 102 5.89 9.57 13.71
C THR A 102 7.02 10.13 12.86
N LYS A 103 7.93 9.22 12.48
CA LYS A 103 8.94 9.47 11.45
C LYS A 103 8.25 9.65 10.11
N LEU A 104 8.49 10.82 9.50
CA LEU A 104 8.19 11.14 8.11
C LEU A 104 9.49 11.59 7.43
N ARG A 105 9.58 11.48 6.11
CA ARG A 105 10.67 12.10 5.33
C ARG A 105 10.79 13.58 5.69
N GLU A 106 12.00 14.13 5.68
CA GLU A 106 12.22 15.56 5.92
C GLU A 106 11.40 16.44 4.95
N ASP A 107 11.34 16.03 3.68
CA ASP A 107 10.47 16.63 2.65
C ASP A 107 9.01 16.78 3.11
N CYS A 108 8.52 15.91 3.99
CA CYS A 108 7.12 15.79 4.40
C CYS A 108 6.79 16.47 5.73
N VAL A 109 7.74 17.16 6.36
CA VAL A 109 7.52 17.92 7.59
C VAL A 109 7.70 19.43 7.39
N ARG A 110 7.34 20.19 8.41
CA ARG A 110 7.57 21.64 8.52
C ARG A 110 7.76 22.01 9.98
N ASP A 111 8.50 23.06 10.24
CA ASP A 111 8.77 23.54 11.59
C ASP A 111 7.50 24.06 12.30
N ARG A 112 7.59 24.09 13.63
CA ARG A 112 6.68 24.81 14.52
C ARG A 112 7.40 26.04 15.06
N ALA A 113 6.66 27.14 15.25
CA ALA A 113 7.20 28.37 15.85
C ALA A 113 7.72 28.19 17.30
N ALA A 114 7.35 27.09 17.97
CA ALA A 114 7.83 26.69 19.30
C ALA A 114 8.97 25.65 19.25
N GLY A 115 9.54 25.39 18.08
CA GLY A 115 10.54 24.34 17.85
C GLY A 115 9.95 22.96 17.58
N GLY A 116 10.73 22.11 16.90
CA GLY A 116 10.33 20.77 16.47
C GLY A 116 9.37 20.76 15.27
N TYR A 117 9.08 19.55 14.79
CA TYR A 117 8.41 19.33 13.51
C TYR A 117 6.93 18.97 13.65
N ARG A 118 6.18 19.23 12.58
CA ARG A 118 4.81 18.72 12.34
C ARG A 118 4.67 18.30 10.89
N SER A 119 3.71 17.43 10.60
CA SER A 119 3.43 16.98 9.23
C SER A 119 2.99 18.15 8.31
N LYS A 120 3.36 18.05 7.03
CA LYS A 120 2.74 18.79 5.92
C LYS A 120 1.34 18.19 5.63
N PRO A 121 0.39 18.98 5.08
CA PRO A 121 -0.86 18.40 4.57
C PRO A 121 -0.59 17.48 3.37
N MET A 122 -1.46 16.50 3.12
CA MET A 122 -1.28 15.53 2.04
C MET A 122 -1.14 16.19 0.66
N SER A 123 -1.84 17.29 0.40
CA SER A 123 -1.67 18.15 -0.79
C SER A 123 -0.24 18.64 -1.02
N ALA A 124 0.53 18.91 0.04
CA ALA A 124 1.94 19.23 -0.08
C ALA A 124 2.79 17.97 -0.21
N VAL A 125 2.53 16.93 0.61
CA VAL A 125 3.26 15.64 0.55
C VAL A 125 3.20 14.99 -0.83
N VAL A 126 2.05 15.06 -1.53
CA VAL A 126 1.87 14.61 -2.91
C VAL A 126 2.69 15.47 -3.89
N ARG A 127 2.76 16.80 -3.69
CA ARG A 127 3.63 17.68 -4.50
C ARG A 127 5.11 17.33 -4.33
N GLU A 128 5.56 16.99 -3.12
CA GLU A 128 6.94 16.53 -2.91
C GLU A 128 7.19 15.16 -3.55
N PHE A 129 6.29 14.19 -3.31
CA PHE A 129 6.38 12.82 -3.86
C PHE A 129 6.48 12.81 -5.39
N LEU A 130 5.61 13.55 -6.08
CA LEU A 130 5.60 13.63 -7.54
C LEU A 130 6.71 14.53 -8.11
N SER A 131 7.35 15.37 -7.28
CA SER A 131 8.58 16.07 -7.64
C SER A 131 9.78 15.12 -7.57
N TRP A 132 9.99 14.49 -6.41
CA TRP A 132 11.01 13.47 -6.20
C TRP A 132 10.99 12.40 -7.29
N TYR A 133 9.81 11.90 -7.66
CA TYR A 133 9.67 10.88 -8.69
C TYR A 133 10.06 11.35 -10.10
N ASN A 134 9.75 12.60 -10.45
CA ASN A 134 10.21 13.20 -11.71
C ASN A 134 11.73 13.39 -11.71
N ASP A 135 12.29 13.89 -10.62
CA ASP A 135 13.74 14.08 -10.49
C ASP A 135 14.51 12.74 -10.57
N TYR A 136 13.88 11.66 -10.09
CA TYR A 136 14.44 10.30 -10.12
C TYR A 136 14.44 9.66 -11.53
N ARG A 137 13.54 10.06 -12.43
CA ARG A 137 13.48 9.51 -13.80
C ARG A 137 14.70 9.87 -14.66
N HIS A 138 15.38 10.95 -14.31
CA HIS A 138 16.63 11.39 -14.95
C HIS A 138 17.87 10.93 -14.19
N ALA A 139 17.72 10.05 -13.19
CA ALA A 139 18.81 9.49 -12.39
C ALA A 139 19.26 8.11 -12.90
N HIS A 140 20.58 7.92 -12.94
CA HIS A 140 21.23 6.71 -13.41
C HIS A 140 22.31 6.27 -12.43
N LEU A 141 22.52 4.95 -12.33
CA LEU A 141 23.72 4.42 -11.66
C LEU A 141 24.88 4.48 -12.65
N LEU A 142 25.97 5.12 -12.26
CA LEU A 142 27.20 5.21 -13.06
C LEU A 142 28.19 4.17 -12.57
N PHE A 143 28.73 3.38 -13.49
CA PHE A 143 29.79 2.42 -13.25
C PHE A 143 30.98 2.72 -14.15
N ASN A 144 32.19 2.40 -13.70
CA ASN A 144 33.30 2.18 -14.63
C ASN A 144 33.35 0.67 -14.95
N ASP A 145 33.48 0.34 -16.23
CA ASP A 145 33.68 -1.04 -16.69
C ASP A 145 35.16 -1.49 -16.53
N PRO A 146 35.48 -2.78 -16.76
CA PRO A 146 36.85 -3.30 -16.69
C PRO A 146 37.90 -2.58 -17.55
N ASP A 147 37.48 -1.97 -18.66
CA ASP A 147 38.35 -1.26 -19.60
C ASP A 147 38.48 0.25 -19.27
N GLY A 148 37.73 0.73 -18.27
CA GLY A 148 37.76 2.10 -17.76
C GLY A 148 36.71 3.04 -18.37
N ASN A 149 35.72 2.53 -19.11
CA ASN A 149 34.64 3.36 -19.67
C ASN A 149 33.52 3.58 -18.65
N THR A 150 32.93 4.77 -18.62
CA THR A 150 31.71 5.02 -17.83
C THR A 150 30.49 4.41 -18.53
N VAL A 151 29.82 3.48 -17.85
CA VAL A 151 28.59 2.81 -18.29
C VAL A 151 27.43 3.20 -17.37
N ARG A 152 26.28 3.55 -17.97
CA ARG A 152 25.05 3.89 -17.23
C ARG A 152 24.13 2.68 -17.08
N SER A 153 23.49 2.56 -15.91
CA SER A 153 22.35 1.67 -15.70
C SER A 153 21.14 2.45 -15.17
N LYS A 154 19.92 1.93 -15.36
CA LYS A 154 18.68 2.57 -14.87
C LYS A 154 18.63 2.50 -13.34
N MET A 155 18.46 3.66 -12.69
CA MET A 155 18.16 3.72 -11.27
C MET A 155 16.65 3.49 -11.09
N GLU A 156 16.24 2.33 -10.56
CA GLU A 156 14.81 1.99 -10.39
C GLU A 156 14.30 2.27 -8.96
N ASN A 157 13.10 2.86 -8.85
CA ASN A 157 12.39 3.05 -7.57
C ASN A 157 11.07 2.26 -7.47
N SER A 158 10.54 2.15 -6.25
CA SER A 158 9.33 1.39 -5.88
C SER A 158 7.99 1.87 -6.48
N HIS A 159 8.03 2.88 -7.37
CA HIS A 159 6.87 3.49 -8.01
C HIS A 159 7.00 3.49 -9.55
N GLN A 160 8.02 2.83 -10.11
CA GLN A 160 8.16 2.55 -11.55
C GLN A 160 7.72 1.11 -11.89
N PRO A 161 7.26 0.83 -13.13
CA PRO A 161 6.81 -0.50 -13.56
C PRO A 161 7.84 -1.61 -13.37
N GLY A 162 9.12 -1.34 -13.60
CA GLY A 162 10.21 -2.32 -13.46
C GLY A 162 10.31 -2.93 -12.05
N TYR A 163 10.02 -2.16 -11.00
CA TYR A 163 9.93 -2.67 -9.63
C TYR A 163 8.74 -3.63 -9.45
N GLY A 164 7.60 -3.33 -10.09
CA GLY A 164 6.42 -4.21 -10.11
C GLY A 164 6.75 -5.55 -10.78
N ASN A 165 7.31 -5.50 -11.98
CA ASN A 165 7.76 -6.67 -12.75
C ASN A 165 8.77 -7.50 -11.96
N ARG A 166 9.71 -6.86 -11.26
CA ARG A 166 10.69 -7.51 -10.37
C ARG A 166 10.00 -8.25 -9.22
N TYR A 167 8.94 -7.71 -8.62
CA TYR A 167 8.20 -8.40 -7.56
C TYR A 167 7.28 -9.50 -8.10
N TYR A 168 6.67 -9.33 -9.28
CA TYR A 168 5.93 -10.41 -9.95
C TYR A 168 6.84 -11.60 -10.29
N ALA A 169 8.05 -11.35 -10.81
CA ALA A 169 9.06 -12.40 -11.03
C ALA A 169 9.44 -13.13 -9.73
N ARG A 170 9.55 -12.41 -8.60
CA ARG A 170 9.75 -13.01 -7.28
C ARG A 170 8.56 -13.86 -6.81
N PHE A 171 7.32 -13.48 -7.14
CA PHE A 171 6.16 -14.33 -6.88
C PHE A 171 6.17 -15.61 -7.73
N LYS A 172 6.54 -15.55 -9.03
CA LYS A 172 6.72 -16.77 -9.85
C LYS A 172 7.85 -17.67 -9.33
N ALA A 173 8.93 -17.10 -8.80
CA ALA A 173 10.02 -17.85 -8.18
C ALA A 173 9.57 -18.60 -6.89
N LEU A 174 8.82 -17.90 -6.02
CA LEU A 174 8.25 -18.51 -4.81
C LEU A 174 7.25 -19.62 -5.14
N GLU A 175 6.34 -19.36 -6.07
CA GLU A 175 5.32 -20.30 -6.53
C GLU A 175 5.93 -21.60 -7.10
N ARG A 176 6.95 -21.51 -7.96
CA ARG A 176 7.65 -22.70 -8.48
C ARG A 176 8.24 -23.54 -7.35
N GLN A 177 8.88 -22.90 -6.38
CA GLN A 177 9.52 -23.60 -5.26
C GLN A 177 8.51 -24.19 -4.27
N VAL A 178 7.34 -23.56 -4.08
CA VAL A 178 6.22 -24.14 -3.33
C VAL A 178 5.70 -25.40 -4.04
N ILE A 179 5.42 -25.33 -5.34
CA ILE A 179 4.95 -26.47 -6.15
C ILE A 179 5.99 -27.60 -6.23
N GLN A 180 7.28 -27.28 -6.13
CA GLN A 180 8.39 -28.24 -6.18
C GLN A 180 8.66 -28.95 -4.83
N LYS A 181 8.17 -28.40 -3.71
CA LYS A 181 8.54 -28.85 -2.35
C LYS A 181 7.39 -29.35 -1.49
N PHE A 182 6.21 -28.76 -1.63
CA PHE A 182 5.06 -29.12 -0.81
C PHE A 182 4.30 -30.27 -1.48
N ASP A 183 4.00 -31.33 -0.73
CA ASP A 183 3.32 -32.52 -1.24
C ASP A 183 1.81 -32.26 -1.51
N ASN A 184 1.20 -31.34 -0.76
CA ASN A 184 -0.20 -30.94 -0.87
C ASN A 184 -0.35 -29.41 -0.68
N PRO A 185 0.06 -28.60 -1.67
CA PRO A 185 0.16 -27.15 -1.51
C PRO A 185 -1.21 -26.45 -1.51
N TYR A 186 -1.47 -25.68 -0.45
CA TYR A 186 -2.60 -24.77 -0.32
C TYR A 186 -2.12 -23.31 -0.20
N SER A 187 -3.01 -22.39 -0.54
CA SER A 187 -2.83 -20.95 -0.40
C SER A 187 -3.97 -20.33 0.42
N CYS A 188 -3.64 -19.31 1.20
CA CYS A 188 -4.62 -18.47 1.87
C CYS A 188 -4.27 -16.99 1.69
N ILE A 189 -5.26 -16.13 1.44
CA ILE A 189 -5.12 -14.68 1.54
C ILE A 189 -5.92 -14.20 2.74
N LEU A 190 -5.22 -13.54 3.68
CA LEU A 190 -5.80 -12.83 4.81
C LEU A 190 -5.80 -11.33 4.52
N THR A 191 -6.88 -10.65 4.89
CA THR A 191 -7.09 -9.22 4.63
C THR A 191 -7.36 -8.47 5.93
N PHE A 192 -6.58 -7.42 6.18
CA PHE A 192 -6.63 -6.61 7.40
C PHE A 192 -6.80 -5.14 7.03
N SER A 193 -7.72 -4.42 7.69
CA SER A 193 -8.11 -3.06 7.29
C SER A 193 -8.65 -2.25 8.47
N GLY A 194 -8.78 -0.93 8.28
CA GLY A 194 -9.28 -0.01 9.30
C GLY A 194 -10.24 1.01 8.71
N SER A 195 -11.12 1.58 9.54
CA SER A 195 -11.96 2.70 9.16
C SER A 195 -11.10 3.90 8.76
N HIS A 196 -11.41 4.49 7.61
CA HIS A 196 -10.78 5.71 7.11
C HIS A 196 -11.43 6.98 7.68
N GLU A 197 -12.42 6.83 8.57
CA GLU A 197 -13.04 7.89 9.35
C GLU A 197 -12.36 7.99 10.73
N ASN A 198 -12.26 9.20 11.27
CA ASN A 198 -11.81 9.47 12.63
C ASN A 198 -13.00 9.58 13.60
N ALA A 199 -12.77 9.79 14.89
CA ALA A 199 -13.86 9.80 15.88
C ALA A 199 -14.84 10.99 15.74
N ASP A 200 -14.43 12.06 15.05
CA ASP A 200 -15.26 13.24 14.75
C ASP A 200 -16.09 13.06 13.46
N GLY A 201 -15.92 11.93 12.75
CA GLY A 201 -16.52 11.67 11.43
C GLY A 201 -15.76 12.27 10.25
N ASP A 202 -14.58 12.83 10.50
CA ASP A 202 -13.69 13.44 9.50
C ASP A 202 -12.72 12.40 8.92
N TRP A 203 -12.03 12.70 7.82
CA TRP A 203 -11.08 11.75 7.20
C TRP A 203 -9.83 11.52 8.07
N ARG A 204 -9.49 10.26 8.35
CA ARG A 204 -8.26 9.87 9.08
C ARG A 204 -7.00 10.32 8.34
N CYS A 205 -5.94 10.70 9.06
CA CYS A 205 -4.62 10.94 8.48
C CYS A 205 -4.03 9.61 7.94
N PRO A 206 -3.65 9.53 6.65
CA PRO A 206 -3.42 8.26 5.97
C PRO A 206 -2.19 7.48 6.46
N VAL A 207 -1.16 8.14 6.99
CA VAL A 207 0.01 7.45 7.58
C VAL A 207 -0.31 6.89 8.97
N ASP A 208 -1.14 7.59 9.76
CA ASP A 208 -1.60 7.05 11.05
C ASP A 208 -2.49 5.81 10.82
N HIS A 209 -3.46 5.91 9.89
CA HIS A 209 -4.31 4.80 9.45
C HIS A 209 -3.50 3.58 8.99
N LEU A 210 -2.55 3.82 8.09
CA LEU A 210 -1.67 2.80 7.52
C LEU A 210 -0.88 2.05 8.60
N ARG A 211 -0.46 2.74 9.66
CA ARG A 211 0.23 2.14 10.81
C ARG A 211 -0.72 1.40 11.74
N ASP A 212 -1.91 1.93 12.01
CA ASP A 212 -2.92 1.25 12.82
C ASP A 212 -3.29 -0.13 12.25
N VAL A 213 -3.30 -0.28 10.92
CA VAL A 213 -3.45 -1.59 10.27
C VAL A 213 -2.15 -2.42 10.32
N ILE A 214 -1.02 -1.88 9.82
CA ILE A 214 0.25 -2.62 9.66
C ILE A 214 0.83 -3.08 10.99
N ASP A 215 0.82 -2.24 12.02
CA ASP A 215 1.52 -2.51 13.28
C ASP A 215 0.88 -3.67 14.05
N THR A 216 -0.39 -4.01 13.77
CA THR A 216 -1.01 -5.24 14.30
C THR A 216 -0.31 -6.53 13.87
N TRP A 217 0.36 -6.53 12.71
CA TRP A 217 1.05 -7.71 12.19
C TRP A 217 2.14 -8.20 13.15
N ARG A 218 3.02 -7.27 13.55
CA ARG A 218 4.13 -7.47 14.49
C ARG A 218 4.34 -6.20 15.33
N PRO A 219 3.52 -5.95 16.36
CA PRO A 219 3.66 -4.78 17.22
C PRO A 219 4.89 -4.91 18.11
N GLU A 220 5.47 -3.78 18.53
CA GLU A 220 6.71 -3.71 19.32
C GLU A 220 6.69 -4.59 20.58
N ARG A 221 5.51 -4.74 21.21
CA ARG A 221 5.31 -5.53 22.44
C ARG A 221 5.16 -7.04 22.20
N GLY A 222 5.32 -7.49 20.95
CA GLY A 222 5.16 -8.89 20.56
C GLY A 222 3.70 -9.36 20.53
N GLY A 223 3.50 -10.65 20.25
CA GLY A 223 2.17 -11.28 20.28
C GLY A 223 1.16 -10.68 19.30
N GLY A 224 1.60 -10.28 18.09
CA GLY A 224 0.74 -9.72 17.03
C GLY A 224 -0.09 -10.76 16.26
N VAL A 225 -0.67 -10.32 15.14
CA VAL A 225 -1.40 -11.19 14.20
C VAL A 225 -0.50 -12.29 13.64
N TYR A 226 0.78 -12.00 13.34
CA TYR A 226 1.77 -13.02 12.93
C TYR A 226 1.94 -14.15 13.95
N TYR A 227 1.89 -13.83 15.26
CA TYR A 227 2.01 -14.84 16.30
C TYR A 227 0.77 -15.75 16.34
N GLN A 228 -0.42 -15.19 16.11
CA GLN A 228 -1.65 -15.97 16.03
C GLN A 228 -1.69 -16.87 14.78
N LEU A 229 -1.19 -16.38 13.64
CA LEU A 229 -1.04 -17.19 12.43
C LEU A 229 -0.11 -18.39 12.69
N ARG A 230 1.02 -18.17 13.37
CA ARG A 230 1.92 -19.27 13.76
C ARG A 230 1.26 -20.29 14.70
N GLN A 231 0.33 -19.86 15.56
CA GLN A 231 -0.45 -20.79 16.40
C GLN A 231 -1.54 -21.55 15.62
N ALA A 232 -2.10 -20.94 14.57
CA ALA A 232 -3.09 -21.59 13.71
C ALA A 232 -2.46 -22.66 12.80
N LEU A 233 -1.21 -22.45 12.39
CA LEU A 233 -0.42 -23.33 11.52
C LEU A 233 0.71 -24.06 12.28
N ASP A 234 0.50 -24.38 13.56
CA ASP A 234 1.51 -25.09 14.36
C ASP A 234 1.60 -26.55 13.92
N GLY A 235 2.82 -27.01 13.60
CA GLY A 235 3.06 -28.36 13.06
C GLY A 235 2.91 -28.50 11.53
N MET A 236 2.52 -27.45 10.80
CA MET A 236 2.52 -27.41 9.33
C MET A 236 3.81 -26.79 8.78
N GLU A 237 4.23 -27.15 7.57
CA GLU A 237 5.21 -26.35 6.82
C GLU A 237 4.48 -25.21 6.10
N TRP A 238 4.94 -23.97 6.30
CA TRP A 238 4.29 -22.81 5.71
C TRP A 238 5.22 -21.60 5.58
N GLU A 239 4.97 -20.78 4.56
CA GLU A 239 5.68 -19.53 4.28
C GLU A 239 4.68 -18.42 3.93
N TYR A 240 5.10 -17.14 3.94
CA TYR A 240 4.18 -16.03 3.69
C TYR A 240 4.79 -14.80 3.00
N CYS A 241 3.95 -14.08 2.26
CA CYS A 241 4.19 -12.72 1.82
C CYS A 241 3.24 -11.74 2.53
N VAL A 242 3.65 -10.48 2.63
CA VAL A 242 2.81 -9.37 3.10
C VAL A 242 2.83 -8.31 2.03
N GLY A 243 1.66 -7.91 1.54
CA GLY A 243 1.47 -6.78 0.66
C GLY A 243 0.63 -5.70 1.33
N VAL A 244 0.83 -4.47 0.85
CA VAL A 244 0.03 -3.31 1.23
C VAL A 244 -0.49 -2.66 -0.05
N GLU A 245 -1.81 -2.58 -0.16
CA GLU A 245 -2.56 -2.01 -1.28
C GLU A 245 -3.57 -0.97 -0.75
N HIS A 246 -4.16 -0.17 -1.65
CA HIS A 246 -5.16 0.84 -1.29
C HIS A 246 -6.58 0.35 -1.56
N ASN A 247 -7.51 0.73 -0.70
CA ASN A 247 -8.94 0.60 -1.00
C ASN A 247 -9.39 1.66 -2.03
N SER A 248 -10.68 1.64 -2.39
CA SER A 248 -11.32 2.63 -3.29
C SER A 248 -11.37 4.07 -2.74
N LYS A 249 -10.79 4.33 -1.55
CA LYS A 249 -10.65 5.65 -0.93
C LYS A 249 -9.18 6.09 -0.79
N GLY A 250 -8.21 5.30 -1.25
CA GLY A 250 -6.78 5.62 -1.16
C GLY A 250 -6.14 5.31 0.21
N TYR A 251 -6.83 4.55 1.06
CA TYR A 251 -6.34 4.16 2.38
C TYR A 251 -5.77 2.74 2.35
N GLY A 252 -4.67 2.53 3.07
CA GLY A 252 -3.92 1.28 3.05
C GLY A 252 -4.62 0.15 3.78
N HIS A 253 -4.68 -1.02 3.16
CA HIS A 253 -5.02 -2.28 3.80
C HIS A 253 -3.88 -3.29 3.57
N VAL A 254 -3.84 -4.34 4.39
CA VAL A 254 -2.76 -5.32 4.37
C VAL A 254 -3.31 -6.67 3.93
N HIS A 255 -2.73 -7.19 2.85
CA HIS A 255 -2.93 -8.58 2.42
C HIS A 255 -1.75 -9.44 2.89
N VAL A 256 -2.04 -10.62 3.43
CA VAL A 256 -1.03 -11.63 3.76
C VAL A 256 -1.35 -12.88 2.96
N GLY A 257 -0.53 -13.15 1.95
CA GLY A 257 -0.57 -14.43 1.23
C GLY A 257 0.23 -15.46 2.00
N VAL A 258 -0.40 -16.57 2.35
CA VAL A 258 0.19 -17.69 3.08
C VAL A 258 0.19 -18.90 2.16
N PHE A 259 1.29 -19.64 2.13
CA PHE A 259 1.45 -20.91 1.43
C PHE A 259 1.64 -21.98 2.51
N VAL A 260 0.91 -23.09 2.43
CA VAL A 260 0.91 -24.16 3.44
C VAL A 260 1.05 -25.50 2.72
N ASP A 261 1.84 -26.42 3.26
CA ASP A 261 1.77 -27.84 2.90
C ASP A 261 0.77 -28.55 3.82
N GLY A 262 -0.34 -29.02 3.25
CA GLY A 262 -1.46 -29.59 3.97
C GLY A 262 -2.79 -28.88 3.69
N GLU A 263 -3.89 -29.61 3.93
CA GLU A 263 -5.25 -29.08 3.80
C GLU A 263 -5.55 -28.07 4.92
N ILE A 264 -6.13 -26.92 4.55
CA ILE A 264 -6.51 -25.82 5.44
C ILE A 264 -7.90 -25.28 5.06
N THR A 265 -8.57 -24.65 6.02
CA THR A 265 -9.94 -24.11 5.88
C THR A 265 -10.01 -22.64 6.32
N GLU A 266 -11.09 -21.93 5.98
CA GLU A 266 -11.32 -20.57 6.52
C GLU A 266 -11.34 -20.55 8.06
N SER A 267 -11.85 -21.62 8.68
CA SER A 267 -12.03 -21.77 10.13
C SER A 267 -10.74 -21.56 10.91
N ASP A 268 -9.63 -22.05 10.38
CA ASP A 268 -8.32 -22.06 11.05
C ASP A 268 -7.81 -20.62 11.23
N PHE A 269 -8.11 -19.76 10.25
CA PHE A 269 -7.72 -18.36 10.24
C PHE A 269 -8.72 -17.40 10.93
N HIS A 270 -9.90 -17.86 11.35
CA HIS A 270 -10.84 -17.04 12.14
C HIS A 270 -10.14 -16.42 13.36
N SER A 271 -9.29 -17.20 14.05
CA SER A 271 -8.51 -16.75 15.21
C SER A 271 -7.59 -15.56 14.90
N VAL A 272 -7.05 -15.51 13.67
CA VAL A 272 -6.10 -14.52 13.15
C VAL A 272 -6.82 -13.21 12.80
N ILE A 273 -8.02 -13.29 12.20
CA ILE A 273 -8.90 -12.12 11.99
C ILE A 273 -9.35 -11.53 13.33
N ASP A 274 -9.83 -12.39 14.23
CA ASP A 274 -10.20 -12.03 15.61
C ASP A 274 -9.03 -11.37 16.37
N LYS A 275 -7.79 -11.74 16.05
CA LYS A 275 -6.59 -11.13 16.63
C LYS A 275 -6.31 -9.73 16.07
N HIS A 276 -6.58 -9.48 14.79
CA HIS A 276 -6.51 -8.13 14.22
C HIS A 276 -7.57 -7.21 14.83
N LEU A 277 -8.82 -7.67 14.93
CA LEU A 277 -9.92 -6.95 15.58
C LEU A 277 -9.62 -6.57 17.05
N ARG A 278 -8.82 -7.38 17.77
CA ARG A 278 -8.34 -7.09 19.14
C ARG A 278 -7.12 -6.17 19.24
N LEU A 279 -6.52 -5.75 18.12
CA LEU A 279 -5.28 -4.95 18.09
C LEU A 279 -5.40 -3.66 17.27
N CYS A 280 -6.33 -3.60 16.32
CA CYS A 280 -6.58 -2.42 15.49
C CYS A 280 -7.81 -1.69 16.04
N ASP A 281 -7.61 -0.62 16.82
CA ASP A 281 -8.69 0.20 17.40
C ASP A 281 -9.70 0.70 16.34
N ILE A 282 -9.27 0.85 15.09
CA ILE A 282 -10.09 1.32 13.96
C ILE A 282 -10.66 0.18 13.10
N ALA A 283 -10.44 -1.09 13.42
CA ALA A 283 -11.04 -2.22 12.70
C ALA A 283 -12.45 -2.53 13.23
N HIS A 284 -13.37 -2.91 12.34
CA HIS A 284 -14.71 -3.36 12.74
C HIS A 284 -15.03 -4.73 12.14
N ARG A 285 -15.86 -5.49 12.87
CA ARG A 285 -16.31 -6.84 12.52
C ARG A 285 -16.98 -6.92 11.14
N ASP A 286 -17.72 -5.89 10.75
CA ASP A 286 -18.49 -5.90 9.50
C ASP A 286 -17.56 -5.86 8.28
N ALA A 287 -16.41 -5.19 8.40
CA ALA A 287 -15.34 -5.17 7.39
C ALA A 287 -14.44 -6.43 7.42
N HIS A 288 -14.64 -7.31 8.39
CA HIS A 288 -13.87 -8.54 8.60
C HIS A 288 -14.81 -9.74 8.80
N ASN A 289 -16.00 -9.70 8.20
CA ASN A 289 -17.01 -10.73 8.41
C ASN A 289 -16.69 -11.99 7.58
N TYR A 290 -16.01 -12.96 8.18
CA TYR A 290 -15.75 -14.27 7.55
C TYR A 290 -17.03 -15.12 7.36
N TYR A 291 -18.16 -14.75 7.97
CA TYR A 291 -19.48 -15.31 7.66
C TYR A 291 -20.26 -14.52 6.58
N HIS A 292 -19.59 -13.63 5.82
CA HIS A 292 -20.26 -12.89 4.75
C HIS A 292 -20.71 -13.85 3.61
N PRO A 293 -21.97 -13.77 3.12
CA PRO A 293 -22.51 -14.75 2.16
C PRO A 293 -21.94 -14.63 0.74
N ASP A 294 -21.48 -13.44 0.34
CA ASP A 294 -20.68 -13.22 -0.86
C ASP A 294 -19.21 -13.52 -0.55
N SER A 295 -18.65 -14.56 -1.19
CA SER A 295 -17.29 -15.06 -1.00
C SER A 295 -16.23 -13.96 -1.18
N LYS A 296 -16.46 -13.02 -2.10
CA LYS A 296 -15.53 -11.95 -2.48
C LYS A 296 -15.42 -10.82 -1.45
N LYS A 297 -16.22 -10.89 -0.37
CA LYS A 297 -16.23 -9.92 0.74
C LYS A 297 -15.76 -10.50 2.07
N LYS A 298 -15.37 -11.78 2.11
CA LYS A 298 -14.71 -12.36 3.29
C LYS A 298 -13.27 -11.82 3.42
N PRO A 299 -12.75 -11.62 4.64
CA PRO A 299 -11.35 -11.25 4.85
C PRO A 299 -10.38 -12.43 4.71
N ILE A 300 -10.90 -13.64 4.50
CA ILE A 300 -10.14 -14.89 4.32
C ILE A 300 -10.59 -15.47 2.98
N SER A 301 -9.63 -15.88 2.14
CA SER A 301 -9.88 -16.76 0.99
C SER A 301 -8.86 -17.88 1.03
N VAL A 302 -9.28 -19.13 0.86
CA VAL A 302 -8.42 -20.33 0.87
C VAL A 302 -8.61 -21.07 -0.45
N ARG A 303 -7.53 -21.53 -1.07
CA ARG A 303 -7.53 -22.26 -2.34
C ARG A 303 -6.43 -23.31 -2.39
N ARG A 304 -6.72 -24.51 -2.92
CA ARG A 304 -5.67 -25.47 -3.29
C ARG A 304 -4.85 -24.91 -4.44
N ILE A 305 -3.53 -25.06 -4.39
CA ILE A 305 -2.65 -24.72 -5.50
C ILE A 305 -2.68 -25.89 -6.47
N ASP A 306 -3.11 -25.64 -7.71
CA ASP A 306 -3.31 -26.68 -8.72
C ASP A 306 -2.72 -26.24 -10.08
N PRO A 307 -1.43 -26.52 -10.34
CA PRO A 307 -0.78 -26.16 -11.60
C PRO A 307 -1.28 -26.96 -12.81
N GLY A 308 -2.19 -27.92 -12.61
CA GLY A 308 -2.90 -28.64 -13.66
C GLY A 308 -4.27 -28.04 -14.02
N LEU A 309 -4.73 -27.01 -13.30
CA LEU A 309 -5.96 -26.28 -13.62
C LEU A 309 -5.85 -25.63 -15.01
N ASP A 310 -6.93 -25.69 -15.80
CA ASP A 310 -6.95 -25.06 -17.12
C ASP A 310 -6.91 -23.52 -16.99
N PRO A 311 -6.06 -22.80 -17.76
CA PRO A 311 -6.06 -21.34 -17.81
C PRO A 311 -7.42 -20.69 -18.10
N GLU A 312 -8.35 -21.36 -18.79
CA GLU A 312 -9.72 -20.86 -18.99
C GLU A 312 -10.54 -20.86 -17.69
N ASP A 313 -10.23 -21.74 -16.74
CA ASP A 313 -10.93 -21.89 -15.45
C ASP A 313 -10.32 -21.07 -14.28
N TYR A 314 -9.26 -20.28 -14.52
CA TYR A 314 -8.61 -19.44 -13.48
C TYR A 314 -9.54 -18.35 -12.89
N ASP A 315 -10.54 -17.91 -13.66
CA ASP A 315 -11.55 -16.93 -13.21
C ASP A 315 -12.87 -17.59 -12.73
N SER A 316 -13.10 -18.88 -13.03
CA SER A 316 -14.29 -19.65 -12.65
C SER A 316 -14.13 -20.42 -11.34
N SER A 317 -12.93 -20.93 -11.06
CA SER A 317 -12.65 -21.74 -9.87
C SER A 317 -12.72 -20.90 -8.59
N GLU A 318 -13.51 -21.34 -7.60
CA GLU A 318 -13.45 -20.80 -6.23
C GLU A 318 -12.46 -21.57 -5.36
N ASP A 319 -12.39 -22.90 -5.48
CA ASP A 319 -11.60 -23.78 -4.60
C ASP A 319 -10.12 -23.94 -4.97
N ALA A 320 -9.71 -23.61 -6.20
CA ALA A 320 -8.35 -23.86 -6.71
C ALA A 320 -7.70 -22.63 -7.37
N VAL A 321 -6.37 -22.68 -7.58
CA VAL A 321 -5.61 -21.65 -8.29
C VAL A 321 -4.39 -22.26 -9.01
N GLY A 322 -4.32 -22.10 -10.34
CA GLY A 322 -3.19 -22.57 -11.17
C GLY A 322 -2.10 -21.53 -11.45
N ASN A 323 -2.31 -20.27 -11.05
CA ASN A 323 -1.28 -19.22 -11.11
C ASN A 323 -1.36 -18.33 -9.86
N VAL A 324 -0.78 -18.83 -8.77
CA VAL A 324 -0.76 -18.24 -7.43
C VAL A 324 -0.04 -16.89 -7.44
N ALA A 325 0.99 -16.75 -8.29
CA ALA A 325 1.74 -15.50 -8.39
C ALA A 325 0.95 -14.37 -9.05
N SER A 326 0.16 -14.64 -10.10
CA SER A 326 -0.76 -13.63 -10.64
C SER A 326 -1.82 -13.28 -9.61
N TYR A 327 -2.43 -14.29 -8.99
CA TYR A 327 -3.42 -14.12 -7.93
C TYR A 327 -2.91 -13.22 -6.79
N LEU A 328 -1.70 -13.47 -6.28
CA LEU A 328 -1.09 -12.65 -5.23
C LEU A 328 -0.59 -11.28 -5.73
N ALA A 329 -0.04 -11.18 -6.93
CA ALA A 329 0.51 -9.91 -7.43
C ALA A 329 -0.57 -8.88 -7.79
N GLU A 330 -1.83 -9.32 -7.98
CA GLU A 330 -3.03 -8.47 -7.97
C GLU A 330 -3.23 -7.82 -6.59
N TYR A 331 -3.55 -8.58 -5.53
CA TYR A 331 -3.79 -8.09 -4.15
C TYR A 331 -2.62 -7.35 -3.47
N ILE A 332 -1.45 -7.35 -4.09
CA ILE A 332 -0.23 -6.71 -3.58
C ILE A 332 0.08 -5.45 -4.41
N GLY A 333 -0.73 -5.16 -5.44
CA GLY A 333 -0.59 -4.05 -6.37
C GLY A 333 0.76 -4.03 -7.07
N ALA A 334 1.33 -5.22 -7.32
CA ALA A 334 2.68 -5.42 -7.85
C ALA A 334 2.69 -5.61 -9.37
N ALA A 335 1.67 -6.25 -9.95
CA ALA A 335 1.57 -6.51 -11.39
C ALA A 335 1.08 -5.30 -12.22
N ASN A 336 0.96 -4.10 -11.66
CA ASN A 336 0.50 -2.93 -12.43
C ASN A 336 1.65 -2.30 -13.23
N GLU A 337 1.66 -2.58 -14.54
CA GLU A 337 2.60 -2.10 -15.55
C GLU A 337 2.53 -0.58 -15.86
N SER A 338 1.50 0.15 -15.38
CA SER A 338 1.32 1.56 -15.76
C SER A 338 2.38 2.49 -15.16
N GLU A 339 2.78 3.53 -15.89
CA GLU A 339 3.58 4.62 -15.32
C GLU A 339 2.85 5.32 -14.15
N LEU A 340 3.59 6.02 -13.28
CA LEU A 340 3.01 6.57 -12.06
C LEU A 340 1.90 7.60 -12.37
N PHE A 341 2.11 8.45 -13.37
CA PHE A 341 1.16 9.49 -13.80
C PHE A 341 0.00 8.99 -14.67
N ASP A 342 -0.25 7.68 -14.70
CA ASP A 342 -1.43 7.05 -15.31
C ASP A 342 -2.27 6.27 -14.28
N ARG A 343 -1.92 6.39 -12.98
CA ARG A 343 -2.60 5.74 -11.85
C ARG A 343 -3.63 6.69 -11.24
N SER A 344 -4.63 6.12 -10.56
CA SER A 344 -5.74 6.91 -9.99
C SER A 344 -5.27 7.87 -8.88
N PRO A 345 -6.01 8.97 -8.64
CA PRO A 345 -5.84 9.83 -7.47
C PRO A 345 -5.70 9.03 -6.16
N GLU A 346 -6.53 8.01 -5.93
CA GLU A 346 -6.44 7.10 -4.79
C GLU A 346 -5.11 6.32 -4.70
N GLU A 347 -4.60 5.74 -5.79
CA GLU A 347 -3.31 5.03 -5.76
C GLU A 347 -2.16 6.01 -5.48
N LEU A 348 -2.22 7.22 -6.05
CA LEU A 348 -1.23 8.27 -5.84
C LEU A 348 -1.22 8.81 -4.40
N TYR A 349 -2.39 9.01 -3.81
CA TYR A 349 -2.55 9.41 -2.41
C TYR A 349 -1.96 8.37 -1.46
N PHE A 350 -2.28 7.09 -1.69
CA PHE A 350 -1.70 5.96 -0.96
C PHE A 350 -0.18 5.85 -1.16
N ARG A 351 0.31 5.95 -2.39
CA ARG A 351 1.76 5.88 -2.68
C ARG A 351 2.53 7.03 -2.03
N ALA A 352 1.96 8.24 -1.97
CA ALA A 352 2.52 9.37 -1.23
C ALA A 352 2.54 9.12 0.29
N ALA A 353 1.51 8.50 0.86
CA ALA A 353 1.50 8.08 2.26
C ALA A 353 2.57 7.00 2.55
N CYS A 354 2.71 5.98 1.71
CA CYS A 354 3.79 4.99 1.85
C CYS A 354 5.19 5.62 1.73
N TRP A 355 5.41 6.44 0.70
CA TRP A 355 6.69 7.11 0.45
C TRP A 355 7.10 8.06 1.58
N SER A 356 6.18 8.91 2.05
CA SER A 356 6.44 9.88 3.13
C SER A 356 6.70 9.22 4.49
N SER A 357 6.16 8.03 4.73
CA SER A 357 6.31 7.28 5.98
C SER A 357 7.42 6.22 5.97
N GLY A 358 8.05 5.97 4.82
CA GLY A 358 9.01 4.88 4.63
C GLY A 358 8.38 3.48 4.62
N THR A 359 7.05 3.38 4.46
CA THR A 359 6.32 2.10 4.53
C THR A 359 6.66 1.22 3.32
N GLN A 360 7.39 0.12 3.59
CA GLN A 360 7.66 -0.93 2.62
C GLN A 360 6.37 -1.70 2.27
N ARG A 361 5.87 -1.49 1.04
CA ARG A 361 4.63 -2.12 0.54
C ARG A 361 4.66 -3.63 0.40
N VAL A 362 5.82 -4.27 0.22
CA VAL A 362 5.89 -5.73 0.00
C VAL A 362 7.04 -6.35 0.79
N ARG A 363 6.72 -7.42 1.53
CA ARG A 363 7.64 -8.21 2.35
C ARG A 363 7.41 -9.70 2.10
N PHE A 364 8.46 -10.49 2.33
CA PHE A 364 8.42 -11.96 2.31
C PHE A 364 8.99 -12.47 3.63
N SER A 365 8.54 -13.63 4.08
CA SER A 365 9.12 -14.41 5.18
C SER A 365 10.54 -14.89 4.86
N THR A 366 11.28 -15.37 5.87
CA THR A 366 12.68 -15.78 5.69
C THR A 366 12.81 -16.94 4.69
N GLY A 367 12.07 -18.03 4.86
CA GLY A 367 12.11 -19.17 3.95
C GLY A 367 11.57 -18.82 2.56
N ALA A 368 10.52 -17.98 2.44
CA ALA A 368 10.09 -17.45 1.15
C ALA A 368 11.21 -16.67 0.41
N ASN A 369 12.01 -15.85 1.12
CA ASN A 369 13.18 -15.22 0.52
C ASN A 369 14.25 -16.24 0.12
N GLU A 370 14.39 -17.35 0.85
CA GLU A 370 15.35 -18.42 0.54
C GLU A 370 14.91 -19.27 -0.66
N MET A 371 13.63 -19.63 -0.75
CA MET A 371 13.00 -20.22 -1.93
C MET A 371 13.22 -19.34 -3.17
N ILE A 372 12.93 -18.03 -3.07
CA ILE A 372 13.14 -17.08 -4.17
C ILE A 372 14.61 -16.99 -4.62
N ARG A 373 15.59 -17.20 -3.71
CA ARG A 373 17.01 -17.30 -4.09
C ARG A 373 17.31 -18.63 -4.76
N GLN A 374 16.79 -19.74 -4.21
CA GLN A 374 17.02 -21.09 -4.72
C GLN A 374 16.53 -21.24 -6.16
N ASP A 375 15.35 -20.73 -6.51
CA ASP A 375 14.85 -20.70 -7.90
C ASP A 375 15.80 -19.97 -8.88
N ARG A 376 16.34 -18.83 -8.46
CA ARG A 376 17.34 -18.07 -9.25
C ARG A 376 18.65 -18.84 -9.37
N ASP A 377 19.11 -19.46 -8.29
CA ASP A 377 20.39 -20.15 -8.24
C ASP A 377 20.33 -21.49 -8.99
N GLU A 378 19.18 -22.18 -8.98
CA GLU A 378 18.88 -23.36 -9.80
C GLU A 378 18.79 -23.00 -11.29
N SER A 379 18.07 -21.93 -11.66
CA SER A 379 18.00 -21.48 -13.07
C SER A 379 19.36 -21.00 -13.60
N SER A 380 20.22 -20.40 -12.77
CA SER A 380 21.59 -20.02 -13.15
C SER A 380 22.52 -21.18 -13.49
N ARG A 381 22.16 -22.44 -13.16
CA ARG A 381 22.95 -23.63 -13.55
C ARG A 381 22.89 -23.94 -15.04
N VAL A 382 22.01 -23.29 -15.82
CA VAL A 382 21.90 -23.52 -17.27
C VAL A 382 22.98 -22.75 -18.05
N GLU A 383 23.29 -21.50 -17.67
CA GLU A 383 24.45 -20.75 -18.18
C GLU A 383 25.15 -19.99 -17.03
N ALA A 384 26.18 -20.61 -16.46
CA ALA A 384 26.99 -20.01 -15.40
C ALA A 384 27.97 -18.97 -15.98
N VAL A 385 27.48 -17.75 -16.23
CA VAL A 385 28.34 -16.56 -16.27
C VAL A 385 29.08 -16.46 -14.93
N GLY A 386 30.37 -16.08 -14.96
CA GLY A 386 31.30 -16.24 -13.84
C GLY A 386 30.87 -15.60 -12.51
N PRO A 387 31.44 -16.05 -11.38
CA PRO A 387 31.01 -15.64 -10.05
C PRO A 387 31.09 -14.12 -9.86
N VAL A 388 29.94 -13.50 -9.58
CA VAL A 388 29.81 -12.08 -9.21
C VAL A 388 30.34 -11.90 -7.79
N ASN A 389 31.67 -11.87 -7.66
CA ASN A 389 32.32 -11.66 -6.38
C ASN A 389 32.07 -10.23 -5.91
N HIS A 390 31.50 -10.07 -4.71
CA HIS A 390 31.20 -8.75 -4.16
C HIS A 390 32.52 -8.03 -3.85
N GLY A 391 32.78 -6.88 -4.50
CA GLY A 391 34.07 -6.17 -4.49
C GLY A 391 34.42 -5.47 -3.17
N TRP A 392 34.21 -6.12 -2.03
CA TRP A 392 34.62 -5.67 -0.71
C TRP A 392 36.05 -6.15 -0.40
N LYS A 393 36.82 -5.35 0.33
CA LYS A 393 38.14 -5.74 0.82
C LYS A 393 38.05 -7.03 1.66
N PRO A 394 39.04 -7.95 1.61
CA PRO A 394 38.99 -9.22 2.35
C PRO A 394 38.91 -9.13 3.88
N ASN A 395 38.98 -7.92 4.45
CA ASN A 395 38.84 -7.62 5.88
C ASN A 395 37.57 -6.83 6.23
N ALA A 396 36.70 -6.54 5.26
CA ALA A 396 35.40 -5.91 5.47
C ALA A 396 34.41 -6.91 6.07
N THR A 397 33.95 -6.65 7.30
CA THR A 397 32.90 -7.43 7.97
C THR A 397 31.61 -6.61 8.00
N GLU A 398 30.45 -7.26 8.13
CA GLU A 398 29.16 -6.55 8.23
C GLU A 398 29.16 -5.49 9.33
N GLU A 399 29.81 -5.78 10.48
CA GLU A 399 29.99 -4.81 11.57
C GLU A 399 30.76 -3.55 11.15
N LYS A 400 31.84 -3.68 10.35
CA LYS A 400 32.64 -2.53 9.89
C LYS A 400 31.94 -1.73 8.80
N ILE A 401 31.22 -2.43 7.92
CA ILE A 401 30.39 -1.79 6.89
C ILE A 401 29.24 -1.03 7.57
N ALA A 402 28.65 -1.59 8.62
CA ALA A 402 27.64 -0.93 9.45
C ALA A 402 28.23 0.23 10.28
N GLU A 403 29.44 0.09 10.84
CA GLU A 403 30.14 1.16 11.56
C GLU A 403 30.40 2.36 10.62
N ALA A 404 30.96 2.12 9.44
CA ALA A 404 31.17 3.15 8.42
C ALA A 404 29.85 3.75 7.91
N ALA A 405 28.80 2.95 7.72
CA ALA A 405 27.49 3.44 7.27
C ALA A 405 26.71 4.27 8.31
N ASN A 406 27.19 4.35 9.57
CA ASN A 406 26.61 5.16 10.63
C ASN A 406 27.54 6.31 11.10
N ASP A 407 28.75 6.42 10.57
CA ASP A 407 29.73 7.46 10.89
C ASP A 407 29.81 8.47 9.73
N PRO A 408 29.36 9.73 9.91
CA PRO A 408 29.28 10.70 8.83
C PRO A 408 30.64 11.19 8.31
N ASP A 409 31.73 10.92 9.04
CA ASP A 409 33.10 11.25 8.63
C ASP A 409 33.82 10.03 7.99
N ARG A 410 33.12 8.91 7.78
CA ARG A 410 33.67 7.69 7.14
C ARG A 410 32.94 7.27 5.88
N SER A 411 33.74 6.70 4.99
CA SER A 411 33.32 6.22 3.68
C SER A 411 33.02 4.72 3.71
N ILE A 412 31.87 4.31 3.17
CA ILE A 412 31.62 2.89 2.90
C ILE A 412 32.40 2.40 1.68
N THR A 413 32.74 3.29 0.74
CA THR A 413 33.58 2.95 -0.42
C THR A 413 35.05 2.74 -0.03
N GLU A 414 35.49 3.19 1.15
CA GLU A 414 36.77 2.76 1.74
C GLU A 414 36.83 1.23 1.97
N TRP A 415 35.69 0.55 2.12
CA TRP A 415 35.65 -0.91 2.27
C TRP A 415 35.55 -1.67 0.94
N LEU A 416 35.46 -0.99 -0.20
CA LEU A 416 35.57 -1.61 -1.52
C LEU A 416 37.04 -1.88 -1.88
N GLU A 417 37.30 -2.94 -2.65
CA GLU A 417 38.63 -3.13 -3.25
C GLU A 417 38.93 -1.97 -4.21
N GLN A 418 40.14 -1.42 -4.15
CA GLN A 418 40.57 -0.43 -5.14
C GLN A 418 40.63 -1.09 -6.52
N PRO A 419 40.27 -0.37 -7.61
CA PRO A 419 40.19 -0.95 -8.95
C PRO A 419 41.55 -1.48 -9.42
N ASP A 420 41.70 -2.81 -9.37
CA ASP A 420 42.54 -3.53 -10.30
C ASP A 420 41.87 -3.48 -11.69
N GLY A 421 42.61 -2.99 -12.69
CA GLY A 421 42.11 -2.89 -14.06
C GLY A 421 41.65 -4.26 -14.55
N GLY A 422 40.36 -4.39 -14.88
CA GLY A 422 39.70 -5.69 -15.04
C GLY A 422 38.37 -5.86 -14.28
N ARG A 423 37.95 -4.91 -13.43
CA ARG A 423 36.68 -5.02 -12.68
C ARG A 423 35.72 -3.84 -12.84
N TRP A 424 34.43 -4.15 -12.75
CA TRP A 424 33.36 -3.16 -12.62
C TRP A 424 33.42 -2.45 -11.26
N THR A 425 33.36 -1.12 -11.26
CA THR A 425 33.27 -0.30 -10.03
C THR A 425 32.08 0.66 -10.12
N LEU A 426 31.43 0.94 -8.98
CA LEU A 426 30.31 1.88 -8.89
C LEU A 426 30.86 3.29 -8.67
N GLN A 427 30.69 4.17 -9.65
CA GLN A 427 31.21 5.54 -9.65
C GLN A 427 30.31 6.51 -8.87
N GLY A 428 28.99 6.33 -8.94
CA GLY A 428 28.04 7.21 -8.27
C GLY A 428 26.64 7.20 -8.87
N ILE A 429 25.87 8.25 -8.61
CA ILE A 429 24.57 8.50 -9.22
C ILE A 429 24.71 9.69 -10.18
N GLY A 430 24.49 9.46 -11.47
CA GLY A 430 24.41 10.53 -12.47
C GLY A 430 22.99 11.09 -12.54
N ARG A 431 22.83 12.40 -12.72
CA ARG A 431 21.59 13.03 -13.14
C ARG A 431 21.82 13.82 -14.43
N VAL A 432 21.00 13.59 -15.44
CA VAL A 432 21.08 14.28 -16.74
C VAL A 432 19.99 15.34 -16.85
N ASP A 433 20.37 16.57 -17.18
CA ASP A 433 19.44 17.68 -17.43
C ASP A 433 19.80 18.45 -18.72
N ASN A 434 19.44 19.74 -18.80
CA ASN A 434 19.70 20.58 -19.97
C ASN A 434 21.09 21.26 -19.94
N GLU A 435 21.79 21.19 -18.80
CA GLU A 435 23.08 21.83 -18.54
C GLU A 435 24.22 20.80 -18.54
N GLY A 436 23.94 19.54 -18.17
CA GLY A 436 24.87 18.42 -18.38
C GLY A 436 24.47 17.12 -17.68
N GLU A 437 25.49 16.33 -17.33
CA GLU A 437 25.35 15.24 -16.36
C GLU A 437 26.08 15.63 -15.06
N THR A 438 25.33 15.75 -13.97
CA THR A 438 25.91 15.95 -12.63
C THR A 438 26.07 14.60 -11.95
N THR A 439 27.29 14.27 -11.52
CA THR A 439 27.57 13.05 -10.75
C THR A 439 27.54 13.36 -9.26
N TYR A 440 26.85 12.51 -8.49
CA TYR A 440 26.73 12.57 -7.05
C TYR A 440 27.34 11.31 -6.41
N GLU A 441 28.12 11.52 -5.35
CA GLU A 441 28.63 10.43 -4.52
C GLU A 441 27.49 9.79 -3.71
N ILE A 442 27.50 8.46 -3.59
CA ILE A 442 26.42 7.68 -2.97
C ILE A 442 26.36 7.88 -1.46
N GLU A 443 27.46 8.28 -0.83
CA GLU A 443 27.61 8.36 0.63
C GLU A 443 26.71 9.45 1.25
N GLN A 444 26.26 10.43 0.45
CA GLN A 444 25.30 11.46 0.86
C GLN A 444 23.83 11.13 0.52
N SER A 445 23.52 9.98 -0.10
CA SER A 445 22.20 9.70 -0.70
C SER A 445 21.16 9.07 0.25
N THR A 446 21.34 9.17 1.57
CA THR A 446 20.38 8.60 2.54
C THR A 446 19.14 9.47 2.70
N VAL A 447 17.96 8.86 2.78
CA VAL A 447 16.71 9.59 3.00
C VAL A 447 16.63 10.03 4.45
N GLN A 448 16.69 11.33 4.72
CA GLN A 448 16.51 11.86 6.07
C GLN A 448 15.03 11.79 6.50
N TYR A 449 14.83 11.36 7.75
CA TYR A 449 13.52 11.32 8.41
C TYR A 449 13.54 12.21 9.65
N ARG A 450 12.44 12.91 9.90
CA ARG A 450 12.20 13.72 11.10
C ARG A 450 11.02 13.16 11.88
N GLU A 451 11.12 13.12 13.20
CA GLU A 451 10.01 12.79 14.09
C GLU A 451 9.10 14.01 14.28
N ILE A 452 7.80 13.85 14.04
CA ILE A 452 6.82 14.90 14.33
C ILE A 452 6.41 14.89 15.81
N GLN A 453 6.12 16.06 16.35
CA GLN A 453 5.45 16.20 17.64
C GLN A 453 3.95 15.89 17.49
N GLY A 454 3.35 15.35 18.55
CA GLY A 454 1.94 14.98 18.60
C GLY A 454 0.98 16.15 18.37
N ALA A 455 -0.12 15.83 17.69
CA ALA A 455 -1.29 16.67 17.49
C ALA A 455 -2.57 15.81 17.36
N GLU A 456 -2.65 14.72 18.13
CA GLU A 456 -3.67 13.67 18.08
C GLU A 456 -5.11 14.18 18.25
N SER A 457 -5.29 15.32 18.93
CA SER A 457 -6.58 15.99 19.06
C SER A 457 -7.12 16.62 17.76
N LEU A 458 -6.33 16.65 16.68
CA LEU A 458 -6.81 17.00 15.33
C LEU A 458 -7.34 15.78 14.55
N ASP A 459 -7.06 14.58 15.04
CA ASP A 459 -7.41 13.32 14.39
C ASP A 459 -7.48 12.18 15.44
N PRO A 460 -8.56 12.12 16.24
CA PRO A 460 -8.77 11.05 17.22
C PRO A 460 -9.14 9.73 16.51
N PRO A 461 -8.55 8.57 16.87
CA PRO A 461 -8.90 7.29 16.24
C PRO A 461 -10.35 6.90 16.55
N LYS A 462 -11.09 6.47 15.52
CA LYS A 462 -12.47 6.00 15.66
C LYS A 462 -12.48 4.62 16.31
N GLN A 463 -12.48 4.57 17.64
CA GLN A 463 -12.51 3.32 18.39
C GLN A 463 -13.76 2.52 18.07
N LEU A 464 -13.56 1.32 17.53
CA LEU A 464 -14.59 0.41 17.06
C LEU A 464 -14.59 -0.87 17.91
N PRO A 465 -15.75 -1.53 18.11
CA PRO A 465 -15.79 -2.75 18.92
C PRO A 465 -14.96 -3.88 18.32
N ALA A 466 -14.03 -4.43 19.12
CA ALA A 466 -13.27 -5.66 18.86
C ALA A 466 -14.14 -6.95 18.93
N ASP A 467 -15.39 -6.81 18.53
CA ASP A 467 -16.44 -7.82 18.55
C ASP A 467 -16.17 -8.81 17.41
N ARG A 468 -16.06 -10.12 17.69
CA ARG A 468 -15.85 -11.10 16.62
C ARG A 468 -17.07 -11.16 15.67
N PRO A 469 -16.88 -11.48 14.38
CA PRO A 469 -17.98 -11.83 13.49
C PRO A 469 -18.85 -12.94 14.08
N ARG A 470 -20.14 -12.90 13.77
CA ARG A 470 -21.14 -13.86 14.24
C ARG A 470 -21.78 -14.53 13.03
N PRO A 471 -22.06 -15.84 13.06
CA PRO A 471 -22.80 -16.47 11.97
C PRO A 471 -24.18 -15.80 11.86
N PRO A 472 -24.80 -15.79 10.66
CA PRO A 472 -26.17 -15.34 10.51
C PRO A 472 -27.05 -16.10 11.52
N SER A 473 -27.77 -15.38 12.36
CA SER A 473 -28.80 -16.00 13.19
C SER A 473 -29.82 -16.61 12.24
N THR A 474 -29.95 -17.94 12.24
CA THR A 474 -31.07 -18.61 11.59
C THR A 474 -32.34 -17.98 12.12
N ILE A 475 -33.10 -17.32 11.24
CA ILE A 475 -34.42 -16.82 11.56
C ILE A 475 -35.32 -18.06 11.58
N SER A 476 -35.28 -18.79 12.70
CA SER A 476 -36.24 -19.84 13.02
C SER A 476 -37.61 -19.19 13.04
N SER A 477 -38.32 -19.30 11.91
CA SER A 477 -39.65 -18.74 11.78
C SER A 477 -40.54 -19.46 12.79
N LEU A 478 -41.23 -18.71 13.65
CA LEU A 478 -42.06 -19.28 14.72
C LEU A 478 -43.23 -20.15 14.18
N THR A 479 -43.43 -20.11 12.87
CA THR A 479 -44.29 -20.98 12.06
C THR A 479 -43.81 -22.42 11.89
N GLU A 480 -42.57 -22.78 12.25
CA GLU A 480 -42.08 -24.18 12.21
C GLU A 480 -42.46 -25.00 13.46
N PHE A 481 -43.18 -24.40 14.42
CA PHE A 481 -43.74 -25.06 15.62
C PHE A 481 -45.27 -24.90 15.73
N GLY A 482 -45.97 -24.95 14.58
CA GLY A 482 -47.44 -24.88 14.48
C GLY A 482 -48.09 -26.19 14.07
#